data_AF-A0A0C2S2B7-F1
#
_entry.id   AF-A0A0C2S2B7-F1
#
_cell.length_a   1.000
_cell.length_b   1.000
_cell.length_c   1.000
_cell.angle_alpha   90.00
_cell.angle_beta   90.00
_cell.angle_gamma   90.00
#
_symmetry.space_group_name_H-M   'P 1'
#
loop_
_entity.id
_entity.type
_entity.pdbx_description
1 polymer ?
#
loop_
_entity_poly.entity_id
_entity_poly.type
_entity_poly.pdbx_seq_one_letter_code
_entity_poly.pdbx_strand_id
1 'polypeptide(L)'
;MNEDNFHEKDLVIKKLYKILGHVRILENVCVQTNSNDKLSKKITIFKIALNDAGKIIIQYYIKYCMDEIIKEYNKEELLKFNNLIDKVLR
;
A
#
# COMPACT_ATOMS: atom_id res chain seq x y z
N MET A 1 -24.68 6.61 -2.32
CA MET A 1 -23.22 6.37 -2.36
C MET A 1 -22.62 7.27 -1.28
N ASN A 2 -22.20 6.69 -0.15
CA ASN A 2 -21.95 7.42 1.10
C ASN A 2 -20.63 8.23 1.06
N GLU A 3 -20.61 9.42 1.64
CA GLU A 3 -19.46 10.35 1.69
C GLU A 3 -18.18 9.73 2.27
N ASP A 4 -18.30 8.77 3.19
CA ASP A 4 -17.17 8.04 3.79
C ASP A 4 -16.30 7.30 2.77
N ASN A 5 -16.88 6.82 1.67
CA ASN A 5 -16.16 6.06 0.63
C ASN A 5 -15.24 6.96 -0.21
N PHE A 6 -15.55 8.25 -0.29
CA PHE A 6 -14.73 9.22 -1.01
C PHE A 6 -13.44 9.53 -0.22
N HIS A 7 -13.57 9.71 1.09
CA HIS A 7 -12.46 10.11 1.96
C HIS A 7 -11.35 9.03 2.04
N GLU A 8 -11.72 7.75 2.08
CA GLU A 8 -10.74 6.66 2.19
C GLU A 8 -10.09 6.30 0.85
N LYS A 9 -10.83 6.42 -0.26
CA LYS A 9 -10.25 6.32 -1.60
C LYS A 9 -9.21 7.43 -1.83
N ASP A 10 -9.50 8.65 -1.40
CA ASP A 10 -8.55 9.76 -1.43
C ASP A 10 -7.31 9.48 -0.56
N LEU A 11 -7.48 8.83 0.58
CA LEU A 11 -6.36 8.43 1.43
C LEU A 11 -5.45 7.43 0.73
N VAL A 12 -6.01 6.42 0.04
CA VAL A 12 -5.25 5.48 -0.80
C VAL A 12 -4.46 6.23 -1.88
N ILE A 13 -5.11 7.14 -2.61
CA ILE A 13 -4.48 7.94 -3.66
C ILE A 13 -3.32 8.78 -3.09
N LYS A 14 -3.52 9.45 -1.95
CA LYS A 14 -2.48 10.23 -1.26
C LYS A 14 -1.27 9.36 -0.89
N LYS A 15 -1.49 8.12 -0.46
CA LYS A 15 -0.41 7.18 -0.11
C LYS A 15 0.37 6.73 -1.35
N LEU A 16 -0.31 6.47 -2.47
CA LEU A 16 0.34 6.17 -3.74
C LEU A 16 1.21 7.35 -4.24
N TYR A 17 0.73 8.59 -4.14
CA TYR A 17 1.55 9.77 -4.46
C TYR A 17 2.78 9.90 -3.55
N LYS A 18 2.65 9.56 -2.27
CA LYS A 18 3.79 9.54 -1.33
C LYS A 18 4.83 8.50 -1.77
N ILE A 19 4.41 7.30 -2.14
CA ILE A 19 5.30 6.27 -2.70
C ILE A 19 6.03 6.80 -3.93
N LEU A 20 5.31 7.40 -4.88
CA LEU A 20 5.89 7.96 -6.10
C LEU A 20 6.97 9.02 -5.78
N GLY A 21 6.74 9.87 -4.79
CA GLY A 21 7.73 10.84 -4.30
C GLY A 21 9.00 10.16 -3.79
N HIS A 22 8.86 9.08 -3.01
CA HIS A 22 10.01 8.31 -2.53
C HIS A 22 10.78 7.61 -3.66
N VAL A 23 10.10 7.09 -4.69
CA VAL A 23 10.74 6.50 -5.88
C VAL A 23 11.60 7.53 -6.61
N ARG A 24 11.05 8.72 -6.88
CA ARG A 24 11.80 9.81 -7.54
C ARG A 24 13.03 10.25 -6.74
N ILE A 25 12.93 10.27 -5.41
CA ILE A 25 14.09 10.54 -4.54
C ILE A 25 15.13 9.41 -4.68
N LEU A 26 14.70 8.16 -4.75
CA LEU A 26 15.58 7.00 -4.91
C LEU A 26 16.35 7.08 -6.23
N GLU A 27 15.64 7.35 -7.33
CA GLU A 27 16.21 7.53 -8.68
C GLU A 27 17.31 8.61 -8.67
N ASN A 28 17.00 9.80 -8.15
CA ASN A 28 17.96 10.89 -8.05
C ASN A 28 19.17 10.52 -7.19
N VAL A 29 18.97 9.80 -6.08
CA VAL A 29 20.07 9.35 -5.21
C VAL A 29 20.95 8.34 -5.94
N CYS A 30 20.39 7.38 -6.68
CA CYS A 30 21.16 6.45 -7.48
C CYS A 30 22.03 7.15 -8.55
N VAL A 31 21.52 8.22 -9.16
CA VAL A 31 22.26 8.98 -10.18
C VAL A 31 23.36 9.86 -9.57
N GLN A 32 23.11 10.44 -8.38
CA GLN A 32 23.95 11.50 -7.83
C GLN A 32 24.97 11.04 -6.78
N THR A 33 24.91 9.80 -6.27
CA THR A 33 25.81 9.37 -5.19
C THR A 33 26.38 7.97 -5.38
N ASN A 34 27.66 7.82 -5.05
CA ASN A 34 28.34 6.52 -4.91
C ASN A 34 28.30 6.00 -3.45
N SER A 35 27.55 6.64 -2.56
CA SER A 35 27.47 6.26 -1.14
C SER A 35 26.39 5.20 -0.92
N ASN A 36 26.82 3.97 -0.71
CA ASN A 36 25.95 2.83 -0.38
C ASN A 36 25.10 3.08 0.89
N ASP A 37 25.63 3.82 1.87
CA ASP A 37 24.89 4.14 3.10
C ASP A 37 23.72 5.10 2.86
N LYS A 38 23.91 6.12 2.01
CA LYS A 38 22.86 7.08 1.66
C LYS A 38 21.76 6.39 0.86
N LEU A 39 22.15 5.51 -0.07
CA LEU A 39 21.22 4.71 -0.85
C LEU A 39 20.42 3.75 0.06
N SER A 40 21.10 3.01 0.93
CA SER A 40 20.47 2.09 1.89
C SER A 40 19.43 2.78 2.77
N LYS A 41 19.76 3.95 3.35
CA LYS A 41 18.80 4.75 4.14
C LYS A 41 17.56 5.13 3.35
N LYS A 42 17.70 5.51 2.07
CA LYS A 42 16.58 5.90 1.22
C LYS A 42 15.72 4.70 0.81
N ILE A 43 16.33 3.55 0.54
CA ILE A 43 15.61 2.28 0.32
C ILE A 43 14.78 1.92 1.55
N THR A 44 15.33 2.07 2.75
CA THR A 44 14.60 1.82 4.00
C THR A 44 13.38 2.73 4.15
N ILE A 45 13.52 4.04 3.88
CA ILE A 45 12.39 4.98 3.91
C ILE A 45 11.33 4.61 2.87
N PHE A 46 11.74 4.22 1.67
CA PHE A 46 10.82 3.76 0.63
C PHE A 46 10.04 2.52 1.07
N LYS A 47 10.71 1.51 1.66
CA LYS A 47 10.06 0.32 2.20
C LYS A 47 9.02 0.67 3.28
N ILE A 48 9.35 1.56 4.21
CA ILE A 48 8.40 2.01 5.25
C ILE A 48 7.18 2.66 4.61
N ALA A 49 7.37 3.58 3.65
CA ALA A 49 6.27 4.24 2.97
C ALA A 49 5.39 3.27 2.15
N LEU A 50 6.01 2.25 1.55
CA LEU A 50 5.31 1.19 0.82
C LEU A 50 4.45 0.34 1.77
N ASN A 51 5.01 -0.10 2.90
CA ASN A 51 4.29 -0.89 3.90
C ASN A 51 3.12 -0.11 4.51
N ASP A 52 3.33 1.17 4.83
CA ASP A 52 2.28 2.07 5.31
C ASP A 52 1.11 2.21 4.33
N ALA A 53 1.42 2.30 3.03
CA ALA A 53 0.40 2.37 1.99
C ALA A 53 -0.32 1.03 1.82
N GLY A 54 0.41 -0.09 1.82
CA GLY A 54 -0.14 -1.44 1.73
C GLY A 54 -1.15 -1.72 2.84
N LYS A 55 -0.83 -1.34 4.08
CA LYS A 55 -1.76 -1.43 5.22
C LYS A 55 -3.07 -0.69 4.96
N ILE A 56 -3.00 0.55 4.50
CA ILE A 56 -4.20 1.38 4.25
C ILE A 56 -5.04 0.81 3.11
N ILE A 57 -4.40 0.32 2.04
CA ILE A 57 -5.09 -0.31 0.91
C ILE A 57 -5.83 -1.57 1.36
N ILE A 58 -5.20 -2.40 2.21
CA ILE A 58 -5.87 -3.58 2.78
C ILE A 58 -7.05 -3.17 3.66
N GLN A 59 -6.89 -2.16 4.52
CA GLN A 59 -7.98 -1.68 5.37
C GLN A 59 -9.17 -1.18 4.53
N TYR A 60 -8.89 -0.47 3.43
CA TYR A 60 -9.91 -0.07 2.46
C TYR A 60 -10.62 -1.29 1.85
N TYR A 61 -9.86 -2.30 1.41
CA TYR A 61 -10.43 -3.54 0.85
C TYR A 61 -11.28 -4.29 1.87
N ILE A 62 -10.82 -4.43 3.12
CA ILE A 62 -11.61 -5.05 4.20
C ILE A 62 -12.94 -4.32 4.35
N LYS A 63 -12.90 -2.99 4.50
CA LYS A 63 -14.10 -2.22 4.81
C LYS A 63 -15.16 -2.28 3.71
N TYR A 64 -14.76 -2.32 2.44
CA TYR A 64 -15.70 -2.22 1.33
C TYR A 64 -15.97 -3.53 0.59
N CYS A 65 -15.04 -4.48 0.61
CA CYS A 65 -15.20 -5.74 -0.11
C CYS A 65 -15.55 -6.91 0.83
N MET A 66 -15.09 -6.93 2.10
CA MET A 66 -15.40 -8.08 2.95
C MET A 66 -16.88 -8.21 3.32
N ASP A 67 -17.61 -7.10 3.41
CA ASP A 67 -19.04 -7.14 3.73
C ASP A 67 -19.84 -7.91 2.67
N GLU A 68 -19.47 -7.81 1.39
CA GLU A 68 -20.08 -8.56 0.29
C GLU A 68 -19.64 -10.02 0.32
N ILE A 69 -18.34 -10.27 0.51
CA ILE A 69 -17.77 -11.63 0.58
C ILE A 69 -18.39 -12.46 1.71
N ILE A 70 -18.62 -11.84 2.88
CA ILE A 70 -19.26 -12.51 4.03
C ILE A 70 -20.73 -12.80 3.74
N LYS A 71 -21.46 -11.86 3.13
CA LYS A 71 -22.89 -12.04 2.77
C LYS A 71 -23.08 -13.18 1.77
N GLU A 72 -22.18 -13.34 0.82
CA GLU A 72 -22.26 -14.37 -0.22
C GLU A 72 -21.69 -15.73 0.21
N TYR A 73 -21.13 -15.85 1.43
CA TYR A 73 -20.43 -17.06 1.90
C TYR A 73 -19.37 -17.56 0.91
N ASN A 74 -18.76 -16.65 0.14
CA ASN A 74 -17.83 -17.01 -0.92
C ASN A 74 -16.44 -17.33 -0.36
N LYS A 75 -16.23 -18.62 -0.06
CA LYS A 75 -14.96 -19.12 0.49
C LYS A 75 -13.75 -18.86 -0.42
N GLU A 76 -13.95 -18.76 -1.73
CA GLU A 76 -12.87 -18.54 -2.69
C GLU A 76 -12.34 -17.09 -2.62
N GLU A 77 -13.25 -16.12 -2.53
CA GLU A 77 -12.94 -14.70 -2.30
C GLU A 77 -12.19 -14.49 -0.96
N LEU A 78 -12.64 -15.16 0.10
CA LEU A 78 -11.97 -15.15 1.40
C LEU A 78 -10.53 -15.67 1.33
N LEU A 79 -10.31 -16.76 0.57
CA LEU A 79 -8.97 -17.31 0.38
C LEU A 79 -8.08 -16.37 -0.44
N LYS A 80 -8.61 -15.74 -1.49
CA LYS A 80 -7.91 -14.71 -2.29
C LYS A 80 -7.48 -13.54 -1.41
N PHE A 81 -8.37 -13.09 -0.53
CA PHE A 81 -8.08 -12.03 0.43
C PHE A 81 -6.98 -12.42 1.42
N ASN A 82 -7.04 -13.62 2.01
CA ASN A 82 -6.00 -14.10 2.92
C ASN A 82 -4.62 -14.18 2.24
N ASN A 83 -4.58 -14.68 1.00
CA ASN A 83 -3.35 -14.72 0.20
C ASN A 83 -2.82 -13.32 -0.15
N LEU A 84 -3.71 -12.33 -0.31
CA LEU A 84 -3.32 -10.94 -0.54
C LEU A 84 -2.66 -10.34 0.71
N ILE A 85 -3.23 -10.58 1.89
CA ILE A 85 -2.64 -10.15 3.18
C ILE A 85 -1.21 -10.68 3.31
N ASP A 86 -1.01 -11.99 3.10
CA ASP A 86 0.30 -12.62 3.23
C ASP A 86 1.37 -12.04 2.29
N LYS A 87 0.95 -11.58 1.10
CA LYS A 87 1.86 -10.95 0.13
C LYS A 87 2.26 -9.53 0.52
N VAL A 88 1.37 -8.79 1.17
CA VAL A 88 1.59 -7.38 1.52
C VAL A 88 2.26 -7.21 2.88
N LEU A 89 2.06 -8.16 3.80
CA LEU A 89 2.69 -8.13 5.13
C LEU A 89 4.07 -8.80 5.18
N ARG A 90 4.53 -9.41 4.09
CA ARG A 90 5.90 -9.94 3.94
C ARG A 90 6.91 -8.83 3.64
#